data_AF-A0A699SP78-F1
#
_entry.id   AF-A0A699SP78-F1
#
_cell.length_a   1.000
_cell.length_b   1.000
_cell.length_c   1.000
_cell.angle_alpha   90.00
_cell.angle_beta   90.00
_cell.angle_gamma   90.00
#
_symmetry.space_group_name_H-M   'P 1'
#
loop_
_entity.id
_entity.type
_entity.pdbx_description
1 polymer ?
#
loop_
_entity_poly.entity_id
_entity_poly.type
_entity_poly.pdbx_seq_one_letter_code
_entity_poly.pdbx_strand_id
1 'polypeptide(L)'
;MTHDLELGAVVFALKLWRHYLYGTKCTVFTDHTSLQHILDQKELKMRQRQWLELLSDYDCDIHYHPRKANVVADALSRKEREPPLRVRALVMTIGLDLPRQILNDQIEARKPKNIKKEDVG
;
A
#
# COMPACT_ATOMS: atom_id res chain seq x y z
N MET A 1 25.95 6.44 3.26
CA MET A 1 24.55 6.49 3.74
C MET A 1 23.58 6.54 2.57
N THR A 2 23.84 7.39 1.57
CA THR A 2 23.05 7.51 0.33
C THR A 2 22.98 6.21 -0.49
N HIS A 3 24.09 5.48 -0.67
CA HIS A 3 24.11 4.22 -1.43
C HIS A 3 23.12 3.15 -0.91
N ASP A 4 22.98 3.03 0.42
CA ASP A 4 22.08 2.05 1.02
C ASP A 4 20.60 2.45 0.84
N LEU A 5 20.30 3.75 0.76
CA LEU A 5 18.94 4.23 0.50
C LEU A 5 18.56 4.01 -0.96
N GLU A 6 19.46 4.35 -1.89
CA GLU A 6 19.22 4.18 -3.33
C GLU A 6 19.07 2.69 -3.70
N LEU A 7 19.97 1.81 -3.22
CA LEU A 7 19.84 0.37 -3.45
C LEU A 7 18.55 -0.18 -2.78
N GLY A 8 18.23 0.31 -1.59
CA GLY A 8 16.99 -0.04 -0.89
C GLY A 8 15.74 0.35 -1.68
N ALA A 9 15.75 1.49 -2.37
CA ALA A 9 14.64 1.94 -3.21
C ALA A 9 14.45 1.03 -4.43
N VAL A 10 15.54 0.60 -5.09
CA VAL A 10 15.49 -0.37 -6.19
C VAL A 10 14.92 -1.71 -5.72
N VAL A 11 15.45 -2.25 -4.63
CA VAL A 11 14.96 -3.50 -4.00
C VAL A 11 13.49 -3.40 -3.63
N PHE A 12 13.06 -2.26 -3.08
CA PHE A 12 11.67 -2.03 -2.74
C PHE A 12 10.77 -2.03 -3.97
N ALA A 13 11.17 -1.34 -5.05
CA ALA A 13 10.43 -1.32 -6.30
C ALA A 13 10.29 -2.73 -6.91
N LEU A 14 11.38 -3.51 -6.96
CA LEU A 14 11.33 -4.88 -7.48
C LEU A 14 10.38 -5.77 -6.68
N LYS A 15 10.37 -5.64 -5.34
CA LYS A 15 9.42 -6.37 -4.49
C LYS A 15 7.97 -5.93 -4.73
N LEU A 16 7.73 -4.63 -4.89
CA LEU A 16 6.39 -4.08 -5.09
C LEU A 16 5.78 -4.49 -6.44
N TRP A 17 6.61 -4.55 -7.48
CA TRP A 17 6.20 -4.86 -8.84
C TRP A 17 6.55 -6.29 -9.28
N ARG A 18 6.85 -7.18 -8.32
CA ARG A 18 7.31 -8.56 -8.57
C ARG A 18 6.41 -9.30 -9.56
N HIS A 19 5.10 -9.18 -9.42
CA HIS A 19 4.13 -9.86 -10.29
C HIS A 19 4.18 -9.42 -11.76
N TYR A 20 4.78 -8.27 -12.07
CA TYR A 20 4.99 -7.81 -13.45
C TYR A 20 6.42 -8.04 -13.94
N LEU A 21 7.41 -7.95 -13.04
CA LEU A 21 8.82 -7.96 -13.40
C LEU A 21 9.45 -9.37 -13.34
N TYR A 22 8.84 -10.29 -12.59
CA TYR A 22 9.40 -11.64 -12.45
C TYR A 22 9.37 -12.40 -13.78
N GLY A 23 10.52 -12.95 -14.18
CA GLY A 23 10.68 -13.68 -15.44
C GLY A 23 10.73 -12.80 -16.70
N THR A 24 10.74 -11.46 -16.56
CA THR A 24 10.87 -10.53 -17.68
C THR A 24 12.13 -9.68 -17.52
N LYS A 25 12.82 -9.43 -18.63
CA LYS A 25 13.97 -8.52 -18.62
C LYS A 25 13.52 -7.11 -18.29
N CYS A 26 14.10 -6.51 -17.26
CA CYS A 26 13.80 -5.14 -16.86
C CYS A 26 15.07 -4.27 -16.82
N THR A 27 14.89 -2.97 -17.07
CA THR A 27 15.99 -2.00 -17.10
C THR A 27 15.73 -0.96 -16.03
N VAL A 28 16.64 -0.86 -15.06
CA VAL A 28 16.58 0.09 -13.95
C VAL A 28 17.46 1.28 -14.28
N PHE A 29 16.85 2.45 -14.36
CA PHE A 29 17.58 3.71 -14.51
C PHE A 29 17.77 4.38 -13.15
N THR A 30 19.00 4.80 -12.86
CA THR A 30 19.35 5.48 -11.60
C THR A 30 20.21 6.71 -11.90
N ASP A 31 19.99 7.80 -11.19
CA ASP A 31 20.86 8.99 -11.25
C ASP A 31 22.06 8.91 -10.32
N HIS A 32 22.31 7.73 -9.74
CA HIS A 32 23.44 7.48 -8.87
C HIS A 32 24.50 6.61 -9.57
N THR A 33 25.60 7.23 -9.99
CA THR A 33 26.67 6.59 -10.79
C THR A 33 27.25 5.33 -10.16
N SER A 34 27.37 5.30 -8.84
CA SER A 34 27.92 4.13 -8.13
C SER A 34 27.06 2.87 -8.20
N LEU A 35 25.75 3.01 -8.43
CA LEU A 35 24.83 1.87 -8.52
C LEU A 35 25.01 1.08 -9.81
N GLN A 36 25.56 1.72 -10.85
CA GLN A 36 25.86 1.06 -12.12
C GLN A 36 26.84 -0.11 -11.94
N HIS A 37 27.75 -0.03 -10.97
CA HIS A 37 28.79 -1.03 -10.73
C HIS A 37 28.56 -1.84 -9.45
N ILE A 38 27.39 -1.74 -8.82
CA ILE A 38 27.14 -2.38 -7.53
C ILE A 38 27.09 -3.92 -7.63
N LEU A 39 26.71 -4.43 -8.81
CA LEU A 39 26.68 -5.86 -9.10
C LEU A 39 28.09 -6.47 -9.15
N ASP A 40 29.08 -5.68 -9.58
CA ASP A 40 30.47 -6.14 -9.79
C ASP A 40 31.39 -5.89 -8.57
N GLN A 41 30.88 -5.21 -7.54
CA GLN A 41 31.68 -4.85 -6.36
C GLN A 41 31.97 -6.06 -5.45
N LYS A 42 33.26 -6.34 -5.21
CA LYS A 42 33.71 -7.45 -4.34
C LYS A 42 33.50 -7.19 -2.83
N GLU A 43 33.58 -5.94 -2.39
CA GLU A 43 33.49 -5.59 -0.97
C GLU A 43 32.17 -4.88 -0.68
N LEU A 44 31.18 -5.68 -0.25
CA LEU A 44 29.86 -5.19 0.08
C LEU A 44 29.51 -5.50 1.53
N LYS A 45 28.75 -4.60 2.15
CA LYS A 45 28.23 -4.81 3.50
C LYS A 45 27.24 -5.99 3.49
N MET A 46 27.13 -6.71 4.61
CA MET A 46 26.25 -7.89 4.73
C MET A 46 24.80 -7.62 4.25
N ARG A 47 24.26 -6.43 4.53
CA ARG A 47 22.92 -6.01 4.08
C ARG A 47 22.83 -5.85 2.56
N GLN A 48 23.84 -5.25 1.94
CA GLN A 48 23.89 -5.06 0.49
C GLN A 48 24.00 -6.42 -0.23
N ARG A 49 24.74 -7.38 0.36
CA ARG A 49 24.85 -8.74 -0.16
C ARG A 49 23.49 -9.45 -0.23
N GLN A 50 22.68 -9.35 0.82
CA GLN A 50 21.31 -9.92 0.82
C GLN A 50 20.41 -9.28 -0.25
N TRP A 51 20.59 -7.99 -0.50
CA TRP A 51 19.85 -7.28 -1.54
C TRP A 51 20.32 -7.63 -2.96
N LEU A 52 21.61 -7.93 -3.13
CA LEU A 52 22.17 -8.43 -4.38
C LEU A 52 21.70 -9.83 -4.72
N GLU A 53 21.59 -10.71 -3.72
CA GLU A 53 21.01 -12.03 -3.90
C GLU A 53 19.58 -11.91 -4.44
N LEU A 54 18.77 -11.02 -3.85
CA LEU A 54 17.44 -10.73 -4.38
C LEU A 54 17.47 -10.15 -5.80
N LEU A 55 18.40 -9.24 -6.09
CA LEU A 55 18.54 -8.67 -7.44
C LEU A 55 18.90 -9.74 -8.47
N SER A 56 19.72 -10.72 -8.10
CA SER A 56 20.14 -11.82 -8.98
C SER A 56 18.99 -12.76 -9.38
N ASP A 57 17.90 -12.78 -8.61
CA ASP A 57 16.68 -13.52 -8.96
C ASP A 57 15.90 -12.88 -10.13
N TYR A 58 16.23 -11.64 -10.50
CA TYR A 58 15.59 -10.91 -11.59
C TYR A 58 16.59 -10.66 -12.73
N ASP A 59 16.10 -10.73 -13.97
CA ASP A 59 16.86 -10.31 -15.15
C ASP A 59 16.82 -8.77 -15.26
N CYS A 60 17.67 -8.09 -14.47
CA CYS A 60 17.74 -6.63 -14.41
C CYS A 60 19.06 -6.07 -14.95
N ASP A 61 19.00 -5.07 -15.82
CA ASP A 61 20.16 -4.23 -16.16
C ASP A 61 20.06 -2.87 -15.46
N ILE A 62 21.12 -2.44 -14.75
CA ILE A 62 21.18 -1.13 -14.07
C ILE A 62 21.99 -0.14 -14.91
N HIS A 63 21.36 0.96 -15.32
CA HIS A 63 22.00 2.02 -16.10
C HIS A 63 21.96 3.36 -15.39
N TYR A 64 23.08 4.07 -15.45
CA TYR A 64 23.12 5.47 -15.04
C TYR A 64 22.31 6.35 -15.99
N HIS A 65 21.50 7.24 -15.43
CA HIS A 65 20.74 8.24 -16.15
C HIS A 65 20.87 9.61 -15.50
N PRO A 66 21.19 10.69 -16.23
CA PRO A 66 21.39 12.00 -15.62
C PRO A 66 20.15 12.47 -14.84
N ARG A 67 20.37 13.09 -13.69
CA ARG A 67 19.29 13.58 -12.80
C ARG A 67 18.22 14.41 -13.50
N LYS A 68 18.60 15.20 -14.51
CA LYS A 68 17.66 16.01 -15.32
C LYS A 68 16.61 15.20 -16.06
N ALA A 69 16.87 13.92 -16.30
CA ALA A 69 15.95 13.01 -16.94
C ALA A 69 15.30 12.02 -15.94
N ASN A 70 15.79 11.97 -14.69
CA ASN A 70 15.18 11.25 -13.58
C ASN A 70 14.09 12.04 -12.83
N VAL A 71 13.57 13.12 -13.42
CA VAL A 71 12.67 14.09 -12.76
C VAL A 71 11.40 13.46 -12.17
N VAL A 72 10.86 12.43 -12.82
CA VAL A 72 9.65 11.73 -12.35
C VAL A 72 9.96 10.94 -11.07
N ALA A 73 11.04 10.17 -11.05
CA ALA A 73 11.45 9.42 -9.87
C ALA A 73 11.86 10.36 -8.72
N ASP A 74 12.58 11.44 -9.04
CA ASP A 74 12.95 12.49 -8.07
C ASP A 74 11.70 13.13 -7.44
N ALA A 75 10.66 13.42 -8.22
CA ALA A 75 9.40 13.97 -7.72
C ALA A 75 8.65 12.98 -6.82
N LEU A 76 8.63 11.70 -7.19
CA LEU A 76 7.99 10.63 -6.40
C LEU A 76 8.74 10.37 -5.08
N SER A 77 10.07 10.40 -5.11
CA SER A 77 10.92 10.22 -3.93
C SER A 77 10.76 11.35 -2.90
N ARG A 78 10.54 12.58 -3.38
CA ARG A 78 10.35 13.77 -2.53
C ARG A 78 8.93 13.95 -2.01
N LYS A 79 7.96 13.17 -2.49
CA LYS A 79 6.58 13.31 -2.03
C LYS A 79 6.49 12.93 -0.57
N GLU A 80 6.24 13.93 0.29
CA GLU A 80 5.91 13.67 1.69
C GLU A 80 4.73 12.72 1.74
N ARG A 81 4.89 11.62 2.49
CA ARG A 81 3.76 10.79 2.86
C ARG A 81 2.90 11.65 3.76
N GLU A 82 1.78 12.17 3.25
CA GLU A 82 0.75 12.67 4.13
C GLU A 82 0.51 11.58 5.18
N PRO A 83 0.57 11.92 6.48
CA PRO A 83 0.31 10.94 7.51
C PRO A 83 -1.04 10.31 7.17
N PRO A 84 -1.12 8.97 7.07
CA PRO A 84 -2.36 8.33 6.69
C PRO A 84 -3.43 8.86 7.63
N LEU A 85 -4.51 9.41 7.07
CA LEU A 85 -5.65 9.85 7.84
C LEU A 85 -6.09 8.65 8.68
N ARG A 86 -5.68 8.62 9.95
CA ARG A 86 -6.06 7.59 10.89
C ARG A 86 -7.52 7.85 11.19
N VAL A 87 -8.40 7.26 10.39
CA VAL A 87 -9.80 7.12 10.76
C VAL A 87 -9.78 6.23 12.00
N ARG A 88 -9.81 6.85 13.19
CA ARG A 88 -10.17 6.14 14.40
C ARG A 88 -11.52 5.52 14.07
N ALA A 89 -11.64 4.20 14.23
CA ALA A 89 -12.90 3.50 14.04
C ALA A 89 -14.00 4.38 14.65
N LEU A 90 -14.88 4.90 13.82
CA LEU A 90 -16.10 5.51 14.31
C LEU A 90 -16.76 4.32 15.01
N VAL A 91 -16.73 4.29 16.33
CA VAL A 91 -17.56 3.38 17.09
C VAL A 91 -18.95 3.66 16.54
N MET A 92 -19.45 2.77 15.69
CA MET A 92 -20.84 2.79 15.32
C MET A 92 -21.52 2.45 16.63
N THR A 93 -21.91 3.47 17.38
CA THR A 93 -22.97 3.40 18.37
C THR A 93 -24.23 3.08 17.57
N ILE A 94 -24.28 1.89 16.94
CA ILE A 94 -25.51 1.29 16.49
C ILE A 94 -26.28 1.21 17.79
N GLY A 95 -27.21 2.15 17.96
CA GLY A 95 -27.98 2.28 19.17
C GLY A 95 -28.53 0.91 19.47
N LEU A 96 -27.99 0.25 20.50
CA LEU A 96 -28.47 -1.05 20.98
C LEU A 96 -29.95 -0.99 21.38
N ASP A 97 -30.50 0.23 21.43
CA ASP A 97 -31.87 0.54 21.70
C ASP A 97 -32.78 0.52 20.45
N LEU A 98 -32.26 0.55 19.22
CA LEU A 98 -33.11 0.52 18.03
C LEU A 98 -33.94 -0.78 17.92
N PRO A 99 -33.36 -1.99 18.12
CA PRO A 99 -34.17 -3.21 18.17
C PRO A 99 -35.21 -3.18 19.30
N ARG A 100 -34.90 -2.52 20.42
CA ARG A 100 -35.78 -2.39 21.57
C ARG A 100 -36.93 -1.41 21.31
N GLN A 101 -36.66 -0.30 20.63
CA GLN A 101 -37.66 0.67 20.18
C GLN A 101 -38.61 0.04 19.17
N ILE A 102 -38.08 -0.68 18.16
CA ILE A 102 -38.90 -1.41 17.18
C ILE A 102 -39.83 -2.41 17.88
N LEU A 103 -39.33 -3.16 18.86
CA LEU A 103 -40.15 -4.10 19.62
C LEU A 103 -41.26 -3.41 20.40
N ASN A 104 -40.95 -2.29 21.06
CA ASN A 104 -41.95 -1.52 21.82
C ASN A 104 -43.05 -0.97 20.91
N ASP A 105 -42.67 -0.42 19.75
CA ASP A 105 -43.61 0.13 18.77
C ASP A 105 -44.52 -0.97 18.20
N GLN A 106 -43.98 -2.16 17.92
CA GLN A 106 -44.76 -3.33 17.49
C GLN A 106 -45.76 -3.80 18.56
N ILE A 107 -45.34 -3.82 19.83
CA ILE A 107 -46.21 -4.18 20.97
C ILE A 107 -47.35 -3.17 21.10
N GLU A 108 -47.07 -1.88 20.93
CA GLU A 108 -48.06 -0.82 20.99
C GLU A 108 -49.08 -0.89 19.84
N ALA A 109 -48.62 -1.14 18.62
CA ALA A 109 -49.48 -1.30 17.45
C ALA A 109 -50.47 -2.47 17.61
N ARG A 110 -50.06 -3.55 18.29
CA ARG A 110 -50.88 -4.77 18.48
C ARG A 110 -51.92 -4.64 19.61
N LYS A 111 -51.97 -3.52 20.34
CA LYS A 111 -52.99 -3.29 21.38
C LYS A 111 -54.40 -3.33 20.76
N PRO A 112 -55.40 -3.95 21.41
CA PRO A 112 -56.75 -4.10 20.84
C PRO A 112 -57.48 -2.78 20.58
N LYS A 113 -57.02 -1.67 21.18
CA LYS A 113 -57.50 -0.31 20.90
C LYS A 113 -57.10 0.19 19.49
N ASN A 114 -56.03 -0.36 18.91
CA ASN A 114 -55.44 0.07 17.65
C ASN A 114 -55.77 -0.88 16.48
N ILE A 115 -56.27 -2.08 16.76
CA ILE A 115 -56.76 -3.02 15.76
C ILE A 115 -58.18 -2.58 15.39
N LYS A 116 -58.35 -1.87 14.27
CA LYS A 116 -59.67 -1.70 13.67
C LYS A 116 -60.18 -3.09 13.28
N LYS A 117 -61.38 -3.46 13.74
CA LYS A 117 -62.06 -4.64 13.23
C LYS A 117 -62.33 -4.35 11.76
N GLU A 118 -61.63 -5.02 10.86
CA GLU A 118 -62.09 -5.10 9.47
C GLU A 118 -63.41 -5.85 9.52
N ASP A 119 -64.50 -5.11 9.27
CA ASP A 119 -65.82 -5.70 9.05
C ASP A 119 -65.71 -6.57 7.79
N VAL A 120 -65.63 -7.87 8.01
CA VAL A 120 -65.85 -8.86 6.96
C VAL A 120 -67.35 -8.82 6.67
N GLY A 121 -67.70 -8.25 5.51
CA GLY A 121 -69.08 -8.15 5.02
C GLY A 121 -69.76 -9.50 4.82
#